data_AF-A0A1Q6UK23-F1
#
_entry.id   AF-A0A1Q6UK23-F1
#
_cell.length_a   1.000
_cell.length_b   1.000
_cell.length_c   1.000
_cell.angle_alpha   90.00
_cell.angle_beta   90.00
_cell.angle_gamma   90.00
#
_symmetry.space_group_name_H-M   'P 1'
#
loop_
_entity.id
_entity.type
_entity.pdbx_description
1 polymer ?
#
loop_
_entity_poly.entity_id
_entity_poly.type
_entity_poly.pdbx_seq_one_letter_code
_entity_poly.pdbx_strand_id
1 'polypeptide(L)'
;MAVILLPVFANAQTPPAPQPAASAPQPAASGAPAQGAAAAANQNKKEDEEKPSGEEHVSVTLKIYRWSFANSISMPDFGTGIISSRRTAADDTNLWYKSDGKWRELNIAPRQMKTIKYEGPKNMRFAKRKENPPNPDKPEADENFSSAGLLNIPISSGDLFALMLKTGSNARFYPMNISPQQLPRNKFAVMNMTRQSVAFNINGQTSIIGPGKSFIFSPKKKDGEGITCQIAKRIKGKWVACYKNIISLPDDSRTMLLVYDPANKSSPRYNVQVLNLR
;
A
#
# COMPACT_ATOMS: atom_id res chain seq x y z
N MET A 1 8.46 -21.01 -41.50
CA MET A 1 8.43 -19.84 -40.60
C MET A 1 7.00 -19.65 -40.14
N ALA A 2 6.74 -19.75 -38.84
CA ALA A 2 5.39 -19.54 -38.29
C ALA A 2 5.30 -18.12 -37.70
N VAL A 3 4.43 -17.30 -38.28
CA VAL A 3 4.12 -15.95 -37.79
C VAL A 3 3.10 -16.10 -36.66
N ILE A 4 3.52 -15.80 -35.42
CA ILE A 4 2.62 -15.74 -34.27
C ILE A 4 2.05 -14.33 -34.20
N LEU A 5 0.78 -14.17 -34.58
CA LEU A 5 0.01 -12.95 -34.36
C LEU A 5 -0.30 -12.79 -32.87
N LEU A 6 0.23 -11.71 -32.27
CA LEU A 6 -0.14 -11.26 -30.93
C LEU A 6 -1.48 -10.50 -31.01
N PRO A 7 -2.42 -10.70 -30.06
CA PRO A 7 -3.61 -9.87 -29.98
C PRO A 7 -3.23 -8.43 -29.63
N VAL A 8 -3.74 -7.50 -30.44
CA VAL A 8 -3.62 -6.06 -30.26
C VAL A 8 -4.27 -5.67 -28.93
N PHE A 9 -3.52 -5.00 -28.05
CA PHE A 9 -4.11 -4.29 -26.93
C PHE A 9 -4.98 -3.16 -27.49
N ALA A 10 -6.29 -3.39 -27.58
CA ALA A 10 -7.24 -2.34 -27.92
C ALA A 10 -7.17 -1.25 -26.85
N ASN A 11 -7.03 0.00 -27.29
CA ASN A 11 -7.15 1.18 -26.45
C ASN A 11 -8.47 1.08 -25.67
N ALA A 12 -8.39 1.02 -24.35
CA ALA A 12 -9.54 1.23 -23.50
C ALA A 12 -10.05 2.65 -23.75
N GLN A 13 -11.15 2.79 -24.49
CA GLN A 13 -11.91 4.01 -24.57
C GLN A 13 -12.41 4.33 -23.16
N THR A 14 -11.96 5.46 -22.63
CA THR A 14 -12.58 6.08 -21.45
C THR A 14 -14.07 6.30 -21.74
N PRO A 15 -14.98 5.86 -20.87
CA PRO A 15 -16.38 6.24 -21.00
C PRO A 15 -16.49 7.77 -20.86
N PRO A 16 -17.37 8.44 -21.63
CA PRO A 16 -17.58 9.87 -21.51
C PRO A 16 -18.10 10.22 -20.10
N ALA A 17 -17.66 11.37 -19.60
CA ALA A 17 -18.09 11.90 -18.31
C ALA A 17 -19.62 12.06 -18.25
N PRO A 18 -20.27 11.82 -17.10
CA PRO A 18 -21.67 12.15 -16.93
C PRO A 18 -21.86 13.67 -17.08
N GLN A 19 -22.77 14.07 -17.97
CA GLN A 19 -23.24 15.45 -18.05
C GLN A 19 -23.95 15.82 -16.73
N PRO A 20 -23.74 17.03 -16.17
CA PRO A 20 -24.51 17.49 -15.03
C PRO A 20 -25.98 17.67 -15.45
N ALA A 21 -26.89 17.08 -14.67
CA ALA A 21 -28.32 17.22 -14.83
C ALA A 21 -28.75 18.70 -14.69
N ALA A 22 -29.70 19.09 -15.54
CA ALA A 22 -30.27 20.42 -15.61
C ALA A 22 -30.80 20.91 -14.26
N SER A 23 -30.45 22.16 -13.94
CA SER A 23 -30.97 22.94 -12.81
C SER A 23 -32.45 23.27 -12.99
N ALA A 24 -33.25 23.00 -11.96
CA ALA A 24 -34.60 23.53 -11.80
C ALA A 24 -34.56 24.86 -10.99
N PRO A 25 -35.53 25.77 -11.19
CA PRO A 25 -35.33 27.21 -11.02
C PRO A 25 -35.49 27.74 -9.58
N GLN A 26 -34.68 28.75 -9.23
CA GLN A 26 -34.85 29.63 -8.06
C GLN A 26 -35.95 30.68 -8.30
N PRO A 27 -36.66 31.14 -7.24
CA PRO A 27 -37.31 32.44 -7.24
C PRO A 27 -36.37 33.57 -6.80
N ALA A 28 -36.43 34.67 -7.55
CA ALA A 28 -35.96 36.04 -7.28
C ALA A 28 -36.70 36.67 -6.07
N ALA A 29 -36.38 37.82 -5.47
CA ALA A 29 -35.22 38.72 -5.34
C ALA A 29 -35.62 39.77 -4.27
N SER A 30 -34.64 40.38 -3.60
CA SER A 30 -34.64 41.73 -2.96
C SER A 30 -33.65 41.69 -1.79
N GLY A 31 -32.82 42.68 -1.48
CA GLY A 31 -32.43 43.94 -2.10
C GLY A 31 -31.09 44.37 -1.47
N ALA A 32 -30.42 45.35 -2.06
CA ALA A 32 -29.18 45.97 -1.59
C ALA A 32 -29.37 47.50 -1.57
N PRO A 33 -28.40 48.33 -1.11
CA PRO A 33 -27.34 48.18 -0.10
C PRO A 33 -27.31 49.38 0.90
N ALA A 34 -26.45 49.37 1.93
CA ALA A 34 -25.91 50.63 2.50
C ALA A 34 -24.60 50.42 3.28
N GLN A 35 -23.70 51.40 3.10
CA GLN A 35 -22.32 51.53 3.57
C GLN A 35 -22.19 51.85 5.07
N GLY A 36 -20.99 51.68 5.64
CA GLY A 36 -20.51 52.62 6.67
C GLY A 36 -19.57 52.10 7.76
N ALA A 37 -18.28 52.43 7.60
CA ALA A 37 -17.32 52.88 8.62
C ALA A 37 -16.76 51.92 9.71
N ALA A 38 -15.44 52.08 9.90
CA ALA A 38 -14.57 51.42 10.85
C ALA A 38 -14.60 52.04 12.26
N ALA A 39 -14.26 51.26 13.29
CA ALA A 39 -13.26 51.62 14.32
C ALA A 39 -13.07 50.51 15.39
N ALA A 40 -11.79 50.32 15.74
CA ALA A 40 -11.24 50.02 17.07
C ALA A 40 -11.52 48.67 17.77
N ALA A 41 -10.47 47.83 17.74
CA ALA A 41 -9.81 47.20 18.87
C ALA A 41 -10.66 46.66 20.04
N ASN A 42 -10.66 45.34 20.21
CA ASN A 42 -10.26 44.80 21.51
C ASN A 42 -9.57 43.44 21.40
N GLN A 43 -8.41 43.35 22.06
CA GLN A 43 -7.65 42.14 22.24
C GLN A 43 -8.46 41.14 23.07
N ASN A 44 -8.72 39.97 22.48
CA ASN A 44 -8.78 38.73 23.24
C ASN A 44 -8.39 37.61 22.28
N LYS A 45 -7.08 37.41 22.17
CA LYS A 45 -6.46 36.23 21.56
C LYS A 45 -6.80 35.05 22.47
N LYS A 46 -8.01 34.51 22.34
CA LYS A 46 -8.23 33.09 22.62
C LYS A 46 -7.33 32.37 21.65
N GLU A 47 -6.42 31.59 22.20
CA GLU A 47 -5.63 30.61 21.47
C GLU A 47 -6.61 29.83 20.59
N ASP A 48 -6.52 30.10 19.29
CA ASP A 48 -7.13 29.26 18.28
C ASP A 48 -6.53 27.88 18.52
N GLU A 49 -7.31 27.00 19.18
CA GLU A 49 -7.20 25.57 18.99
C GLU A 49 -7.11 25.37 17.48
N GLU A 50 -5.90 25.01 17.01
CA GLU A 50 -5.66 24.59 15.64
C GLU A 50 -6.74 23.56 15.31
N LYS A 51 -7.72 24.00 14.51
CA LYS A 51 -8.72 23.12 13.90
C LYS A 51 -7.95 21.91 13.38
N PRO A 52 -8.37 20.67 13.73
CA PRO A 52 -7.68 19.51 13.21
C PRO A 52 -7.72 19.65 11.70
N SER A 53 -6.53 19.58 11.09
CA SER A 53 -6.35 19.35 9.66
C SER A 53 -7.50 18.49 9.15
N GLY A 54 -8.17 18.91 8.08
CA GLY A 54 -9.30 18.20 7.45
C GLY A 54 -8.93 16.80 6.90
N GLU A 55 -7.90 16.17 7.46
CA GLU A 55 -7.53 14.79 7.29
C GLU A 55 -8.64 13.88 7.79
N GLU A 56 -9.16 13.08 6.85
CA GLU A 56 -10.10 12.00 7.09
C GLU A 56 -9.56 11.08 8.19
N HIS A 57 -10.32 10.90 9.26
CA HIS A 57 -9.98 10.01 10.37
C HIS A 57 -10.58 8.61 10.15
N VAL A 58 -9.91 7.59 10.68
CA VAL A 58 -10.28 6.18 10.52
C VAL A 58 -10.17 5.43 11.84
N SER A 59 -10.95 4.36 12.00
CA SER A 59 -10.91 3.46 13.15
C SER A 59 -10.86 2.00 12.69
N VAL A 60 -9.66 1.42 12.66
CA VAL A 60 -9.39 0.11 12.04
C VAL A 60 -8.66 -0.85 12.97
N THR A 61 -8.88 -2.15 12.76
CA THR A 61 -8.01 -3.21 13.30
C THR A 61 -6.98 -3.56 12.22
N LEU A 62 -5.74 -3.17 12.44
CA LEU A 62 -4.65 -3.33 11.47
C LEU A 62 -3.80 -4.56 11.81
N LYS A 63 -3.80 -5.55 10.91
CA LYS A 63 -2.94 -6.74 10.95
C LYS A 63 -1.70 -6.49 10.08
N ILE A 64 -0.55 -6.26 10.71
CA ILE A 64 0.71 -5.95 10.03
C ILE A 64 1.59 -7.20 10.01
N TYR A 65 1.98 -7.66 8.83
CA TYR A 65 2.93 -8.77 8.67
C TYR A 65 4.28 -8.26 8.16
N ARG A 66 5.36 -8.54 8.90
CA ARG A 66 6.71 -8.10 8.53
C ARG A 66 7.38 -9.09 7.58
N TRP A 67 7.57 -8.67 6.33
CA TRP A 67 8.34 -9.40 5.33
C TRP A 67 9.74 -8.81 5.12
N SER A 68 10.68 -9.64 4.66
CA SER A 68 12.03 -9.22 4.28
C SER A 68 12.48 -9.93 3.01
N PHE A 69 13.30 -9.27 2.19
CA PHE A 69 13.84 -9.86 0.95
C PHE A 69 14.82 -11.02 1.20
N ALA A 70 15.42 -11.11 2.39
CA ALA A 70 16.16 -12.30 2.81
C ALA A 70 15.26 -13.55 2.81
N ASN A 71 13.95 -13.38 2.99
CA ASN A 71 12.96 -14.47 2.92
C ASN A 71 12.60 -14.86 1.48
N SER A 72 13.07 -14.13 0.46
CA SER A 72 12.80 -14.41 -0.94
C SER A 72 14.00 -15.00 -1.71
N ILE A 73 15.20 -15.10 -1.09
CA ILE A 73 16.45 -15.41 -1.83
C ILE A 73 17.26 -16.61 -1.29
N SER A 74 17.04 -17.12 -0.08
CA SER A 74 17.87 -18.24 0.41
C SER A 74 17.31 -19.61 0.01
N MET A 75 17.82 -20.16 -1.09
CA MET A 75 17.94 -21.62 -1.26
C MET A 75 19.04 -22.11 -0.28
N PRO A 76 18.83 -23.22 0.46
CA PRO A 76 19.90 -23.78 1.29
C PRO A 76 21.05 -24.28 0.39
N ASP A 77 22.29 -24.03 0.80
CA ASP A 77 23.47 -24.61 0.16
C ASP A 77 23.51 -26.12 0.43
N PHE A 78 23.36 -26.92 -0.64
CA PHE A 78 23.22 -28.38 -0.58
C PHE A 78 24.52 -29.13 -0.19
N GLY A 79 25.65 -28.43 -0.03
CA GLY A 79 26.92 -29.04 0.44
C GLY A 79 27.24 -28.80 1.92
N THR A 80 26.76 -27.71 2.52
CA THR A 80 27.20 -27.27 3.87
C THR A 80 26.06 -26.89 4.81
N GLY A 81 24.83 -26.71 4.32
CA GLY A 81 23.66 -26.39 5.15
C GLY A 81 23.66 -25.01 5.80
N ILE A 82 24.65 -24.15 5.54
CA ILE A 82 24.74 -22.81 6.17
C ILE A 82 24.18 -21.73 5.24
N ILE A 83 23.11 -21.08 5.68
CA ILE A 83 22.59 -19.85 5.04
C ILE A 83 23.32 -18.65 5.65
N SER A 84 24.27 -18.06 4.91
CA SER A 84 24.96 -16.85 5.37
C SER A 84 24.06 -15.61 5.23
N SER A 85 23.25 -15.34 6.25
CA SER A 85 22.50 -14.09 6.40
C SER A 85 23.44 -12.95 6.87
N ARG A 86 24.33 -12.48 6.00
CA ARG A 86 25.18 -11.33 6.36
C ARG A 86 24.34 -10.03 6.35
N ARG A 87 24.03 -9.54 7.56
CA ARG A 87 23.56 -8.17 7.92
C ARG A 87 22.10 -7.79 7.64
N THR A 88 21.15 -8.31 8.42
CA THR A 88 19.86 -7.60 8.63
C THR A 88 19.50 -7.37 10.10
N ALA A 89 20.35 -7.78 11.04
CA ALA A 89 20.06 -7.77 12.47
C ALA A 89 20.68 -6.60 13.26
N ALA A 90 21.60 -5.82 12.69
CA ALA A 90 22.41 -4.90 13.52
C ALA A 90 21.64 -3.65 14.01
N ASP A 91 20.66 -3.12 13.26
CA ASP A 91 19.94 -1.89 13.62
C ASP A 91 18.43 -2.04 13.45
N ASP A 92 17.85 -3.09 14.05
CA ASP A 92 16.41 -3.31 14.00
C ASP A 92 15.65 -2.42 15.00
N THR A 93 15.69 -1.12 14.78
CA THR A 93 14.98 -0.12 15.60
C THR A 93 13.47 -0.31 15.52
N ASN A 94 12.78 -0.27 16.67
CA ASN A 94 11.33 -0.33 16.70
C ASN A 94 10.72 0.90 16.04
N LEU A 95 9.58 0.68 15.37
CA LEU A 95 8.78 1.77 14.83
C LEU A 95 7.81 2.26 15.89
N TRP A 96 7.38 3.50 15.76
CA TRP A 96 6.39 4.14 16.63
C TRP A 96 5.26 4.66 15.76
N TYR A 97 4.04 4.68 16.29
CA TYR A 97 2.88 5.26 15.61
C TYR A 97 2.03 5.99 16.62
N LYS A 98 1.34 7.05 16.19
CA LYS A 98 0.43 7.80 17.05
C LYS A 98 -0.99 7.30 16.81
N SER A 99 -1.66 6.85 17.85
CA SER A 99 -3.06 6.40 17.80
C SER A 99 -3.79 6.97 19.00
N ASP A 100 -4.95 7.58 18.76
CA ASP A 100 -5.72 8.29 19.79
C ASP A 100 -4.84 9.31 20.56
N GLY A 101 -4.13 10.14 19.81
CA GLY A 101 -3.21 11.16 20.35
C GLY A 101 -1.94 10.64 21.03
N LYS A 102 -1.78 9.33 21.23
CA LYS A 102 -0.67 8.75 22.01
C LYS A 102 0.30 7.97 21.14
N TRP A 103 1.60 8.16 21.38
CA TRP A 103 2.64 7.36 20.75
C TRP A 103 2.63 5.94 21.31
N ARG A 104 2.70 4.97 20.40
CA ARG A 104 2.71 3.54 20.71
C ARG A 104 3.84 2.87 19.96
N GLU A 105 4.50 1.93 20.63
CA GLU A 105 5.59 1.17 20.02
C GLU A 105 5.07 0.00 19.18
N LEU A 106 5.61 -0.09 17.97
CA LEU A 106 5.42 -1.20 17.04
C LEU A 106 6.71 -2.02 16.92
N ASN A 107 6.87 -2.95 17.85
CA ASN A 107 7.82 -4.05 17.73
C ASN A 107 7.16 -5.23 17.00
N ILE A 108 7.71 -5.62 15.83
CA ILE A 108 7.33 -6.81 15.06
C ILE A 108 8.62 -7.47 14.56
N ALA A 109 8.89 -8.69 15.02
CA ALA A 109 10.02 -9.47 14.53
C ALA A 109 9.84 -9.87 13.04
N PRO A 110 10.92 -10.13 12.29
CA PRO A 110 10.81 -10.65 10.92
C PRO A 110 9.91 -11.90 10.86
N ARG A 111 9.06 -12.00 9.83
CA ARG A 111 8.09 -13.10 9.63
C ARG A 111 7.01 -13.22 10.70
N GLN A 112 6.82 -12.20 11.53
CA GLN A 112 5.71 -12.17 12.47
C GLN A 112 4.61 -11.21 12.02
N MET A 113 3.41 -11.52 12.50
CA MET A 113 2.23 -10.67 12.36
C MET A 113 1.90 -10.04 13.70
N LYS A 114 1.54 -8.76 13.71
CA LYS A 114 1.03 -8.05 14.88
C LYS A 114 -0.29 -7.38 14.53
N THR A 115 -1.26 -7.54 15.42
CA THR A 115 -2.55 -6.86 15.32
C THR A 115 -2.55 -5.65 16.24
N ILE A 116 -2.94 -4.49 15.72
CA ILE A 116 -3.11 -3.26 16.50
C ILE A 116 -4.49 -2.67 16.23
N LYS A 117 -5.06 -1.98 17.22
CA LYS A 117 -6.20 -1.09 17.01
C LYS A 117 -5.65 0.30 16.72
N TYR A 118 -6.10 0.91 15.64
CA TYR A 118 -5.66 2.23 15.20
C TYR A 118 -6.84 3.17 15.06
N GLU A 119 -6.70 4.33 15.70
CA GLU A 119 -7.63 5.45 15.60
C GLU A 119 -6.81 6.73 15.36
N GLY A 120 -7.09 7.41 14.25
CA GLY A 120 -6.32 8.58 13.85
C GLY A 120 -6.45 8.89 12.36
N PRO A 121 -5.55 9.71 11.79
CA PRO A 121 -5.59 10.09 10.38
C PRO A 121 -5.46 8.90 9.43
N LYS A 122 -6.12 8.97 8.27
CA LYS A 122 -6.05 7.98 7.19
C LYS A 122 -4.63 7.76 6.67
N ASN A 123 -3.81 8.81 6.69
CA ASN A 123 -2.38 8.73 6.40
C ASN A 123 -1.61 8.44 7.69
N MET A 124 -1.62 7.18 8.11
CA MET A 124 -0.97 6.74 9.33
C MET A 124 0.57 6.89 9.21
N ARG A 125 1.14 7.76 10.03
CA ARG A 125 2.59 7.97 10.12
C ARG A 125 3.21 6.95 11.07
N PHE A 126 4.22 6.24 10.55
CA PHE A 126 5.18 5.50 11.36
C PHE A 126 6.44 6.34 11.52
N ALA A 127 7.02 6.28 12.71
CA ALA A 127 8.17 7.08 13.10
C ALA A 127 9.24 6.23 13.77
N LYS A 128 10.43 6.82 13.88
CA LYS A 128 11.51 6.34 14.73
C LYS A 128 11.81 7.41 15.78
N ARG A 129 12.15 6.98 16.99
CA ARG A 129 12.62 7.88 18.04
C ARG A 129 14.03 8.38 17.67
N LYS A 130 14.28 9.67 17.85
CA LYS A 130 15.61 10.28 17.64
C LYS A 130 16.54 9.83 18.76
N GLU A 131 17.81 9.55 18.43
CA GLU A 131 18.83 9.17 19.41
C GLU A 131 19.11 10.31 20.42
N ASN A 132 19.15 11.54 19.92
CA ASN A 132 19.24 12.77 20.72
C ASN A 132 17.91 13.54 20.60
N PRO A 133 16.90 13.23 21.44
CA PRO A 133 15.60 13.88 21.38
C PRO A 133 15.73 15.37 21.76
N PRO A 134 15.08 16.30 21.03
CA PRO A 134 15.06 17.72 21.38
C PRO A 134 14.46 18.01 22.76
N ASN A 135 13.55 17.14 23.22
CA ASN A 135 12.84 17.30 24.48
C ASN A 135 12.90 16.01 25.31
N PRO A 136 14.05 15.74 25.96
CA PRO A 136 14.25 14.49 26.71
C PRO A 136 13.31 14.39 27.91
N ASP A 137 12.93 15.51 28.51
CA ASP A 137 12.05 15.59 29.69
C ASP A 137 10.58 15.28 29.37
N LYS A 138 10.19 15.36 28.08
CA LYS A 138 8.88 14.94 27.57
C LYS A 138 9.04 13.85 26.51
N PRO A 139 9.27 12.58 26.89
CA PRO A 139 9.57 11.49 25.95
C PRO A 139 8.58 11.33 24.80
N GLU A 140 7.30 11.64 25.04
CA GLU A 140 6.21 11.49 24.07
C GLU A 140 5.99 12.72 23.17
N ALA A 141 6.79 13.78 23.30
CA ALA A 141 6.68 14.96 22.45
C ALA A 141 6.93 14.60 20.97
N ASP A 142 6.08 15.09 20.06
CA ASP A 142 6.15 14.77 18.63
C ASP A 142 7.51 15.11 18.00
N GLU A 143 8.20 16.13 18.52
CA GLU A 143 9.53 16.56 18.12
C GLU A 143 10.63 15.52 18.36
N ASN A 144 10.40 14.56 19.28
CA ASN A 144 11.31 13.46 19.55
C ASN A 144 11.26 12.36 18.48
N PHE A 145 10.31 12.44 17.54
CA PHE A 145 10.07 11.42 16.53
C PHE A 145 10.33 11.95 15.11
N SER A 146 10.98 11.14 14.29
CA SER A 146 11.20 11.42 12.86
C SER A 146 10.46 10.41 11.99
N SER A 147 9.96 10.83 10.82
CA SER A 147 9.18 9.94 9.95
C SER A 147 10.01 8.77 9.45
N ALA A 148 9.44 7.57 9.51
CA ALA A 148 10.05 6.30 9.10
C ALA A 148 9.23 5.58 8.02
N GLY A 149 7.94 5.89 7.89
CA GLY A 149 7.07 5.29 6.90
C GLY A 149 5.67 5.89 6.94
N LEU A 150 4.92 5.69 5.87
CA LEU A 150 3.53 6.10 5.77
C LEU A 150 2.68 4.93 5.28
N LEU A 151 1.53 4.74 5.90
CA LEU A 151 0.49 3.85 5.42
C LEU A 151 -0.76 4.67 5.11
N ASN A 152 -1.18 4.67 3.85
CA ASN A 152 -2.47 5.20 3.45
C ASN A 152 -3.53 4.11 3.67
N ILE A 153 -4.41 4.30 4.64
CA ILE A 153 -5.46 3.36 5.01
C ILE A 153 -6.61 3.49 4.00
N PRO A 154 -6.92 2.44 3.21
CA PRO A 154 -7.90 2.51 2.13
C PRO A 154 -9.37 2.39 2.59
N ILE A 155 -9.63 2.21 3.88
CA ILE A 155 -10.96 2.01 4.47
C ILE A 155 -11.14 2.94 5.68
N SER A 156 -12.37 3.30 6.00
CA SER A 156 -12.69 4.13 7.17
C SER A 156 -12.79 3.32 8.47
N SER A 157 -13.25 2.06 8.37
CA SER A 157 -13.38 1.17 9.52
C SER A 157 -13.29 -0.31 9.16
N GLY A 158 -12.96 -1.15 10.16
CA GLY A 158 -12.95 -2.62 10.02
C GLY A 158 -11.54 -3.23 10.05
N ASP A 159 -11.41 -4.44 9.50
CA ASP A 159 -10.15 -5.18 9.45
C ASP A 159 -9.33 -4.79 8.21
N LEU A 160 -8.08 -4.40 8.42
CA LEU A 160 -7.13 -4.13 7.35
C LEU A 160 -5.89 -5.02 7.51
N PHE A 161 -5.41 -5.60 6.42
CA PHE A 161 -4.09 -6.22 6.39
C PHE A 161 -3.08 -5.29 5.73
N ALA A 162 -1.86 -5.24 6.27
CA ALA A 162 -0.75 -4.57 5.63
C ALA A 162 0.51 -5.44 5.63
N LEU A 163 1.10 -5.62 4.45
CA LEU A 163 2.45 -6.16 4.33
C LEU A 163 3.45 -5.03 4.64
N MET A 164 4.34 -5.25 5.60
CA MET A 164 5.40 -4.31 5.97
C MET A 164 6.74 -4.82 5.46
N LEU A 165 7.46 -3.98 4.71
CA LEU A 165 8.88 -4.15 4.43
C LEU A 165 9.68 -3.13 5.24
N LYS A 166 10.54 -3.64 6.13
CA LYS A 166 11.44 -2.81 6.93
C LYS A 166 12.85 -2.83 6.32
N THR A 167 13.48 -1.66 6.20
CA THR A 167 14.86 -1.50 5.73
C THR A 167 15.58 -0.51 6.64
N GLY A 168 16.42 -1.03 7.53
CA GLY A 168 17.00 -0.25 8.63
C GLY A 168 15.90 0.34 9.50
N SER A 169 15.92 1.67 9.68
CA SER A 169 14.94 2.42 10.46
C SER A 169 13.71 2.91 9.67
N ASN A 170 13.60 2.58 8.38
CA ASN A 170 12.47 2.94 7.53
C ASN A 170 11.57 1.73 7.24
N ALA A 171 10.29 1.99 6.96
CA ALA A 171 9.33 0.97 6.57
C ALA A 171 8.43 1.42 5.42
N ARG A 172 8.07 0.45 4.57
CA ARG A 172 7.04 0.59 3.53
C ARG A 172 5.89 -0.35 3.84
N PHE A 173 4.67 0.13 3.62
CA PHE A 173 3.45 -0.61 3.89
C PHE A 173 2.66 -0.78 2.61
N TYR A 174 2.10 -1.98 2.43
CA TYR A 174 1.27 -2.33 1.29
C TYR A 174 -0.07 -2.88 1.80
N PRO A 175 -1.11 -2.04 1.84
CA PRO A 175 -2.41 -2.44 2.38
C PRO A 175 -3.19 -3.36 1.43
N MET A 176 -3.98 -4.24 2.02
CA MET A 176 -5.01 -5.04 1.34
C MET A 176 -6.26 -5.07 2.22
N ASN A 177 -7.41 -4.78 1.62
CA ASN A 177 -8.72 -4.77 2.30
C ASN A 177 -9.22 -6.18 2.66
N ILE A 178 -8.42 -7.22 2.43
CA ILE A 178 -8.70 -8.60 2.80
C ILE A 178 -7.42 -9.17 3.41
N SER A 179 -7.54 -9.80 4.58
CA SER A 179 -6.41 -10.48 5.19
C SER A 179 -6.02 -11.74 4.41
N PRO A 180 -4.73 -12.13 4.40
CA PRO A 180 -4.27 -13.41 3.84
C PRO A 180 -5.10 -14.61 4.29
N GLN A 181 -5.58 -14.60 5.54
CA GLN A 181 -6.41 -15.66 6.14
C GLN A 181 -7.90 -15.59 5.75
N GLN A 182 -8.33 -14.51 5.12
CA GLN A 182 -9.71 -14.33 4.63
C GLN A 182 -9.73 -14.23 3.10
N LEU A 183 -8.57 -14.33 2.44
CA LEU A 183 -8.50 -14.37 0.99
C LEU A 183 -9.36 -15.55 0.51
N PRO A 184 -10.34 -15.32 -0.37
CA PRO A 184 -11.16 -16.41 -0.86
C PRO A 184 -10.28 -17.46 -1.55
N ARG A 185 -10.61 -18.74 -1.35
CA ARG A 185 -9.92 -19.84 -2.03
C ARG A 185 -10.03 -19.65 -3.54
N ASN A 186 -9.02 -20.12 -4.29
CA ASN A 186 -8.95 -19.99 -5.74
C ASN A 186 -8.85 -18.53 -6.26
N LYS A 187 -8.62 -17.55 -5.40
CA LYS A 187 -8.33 -16.15 -5.79
C LYS A 187 -6.85 -15.82 -5.63
N PHE A 188 -6.43 -14.83 -6.43
CA PHE A 188 -5.06 -14.33 -6.44
C PHE A 188 -5.04 -12.90 -5.93
N ALA A 189 -4.45 -12.69 -4.76
CA ALA A 189 -4.07 -11.35 -4.34
C ALA A 189 -2.78 -10.97 -5.08
N VAL A 190 -2.82 -9.94 -5.91
CA VAL A 190 -1.62 -9.39 -6.56
C VAL A 190 -1.28 -8.08 -5.89
N MET A 191 -0.02 -7.94 -5.47
CA MET A 191 0.50 -6.74 -4.83
C MET A 191 1.61 -6.14 -5.69
N ASN A 192 1.35 -4.94 -6.21
CA ASN A 192 2.35 -4.16 -6.92
C ASN A 192 3.18 -3.36 -5.91
N MET A 193 4.34 -3.88 -5.54
CA MET A 193 5.27 -3.25 -4.61
C MET A 193 6.28 -2.34 -5.32
N THR A 194 6.08 -2.07 -6.61
CA THR A 194 6.95 -1.19 -7.41
C THR A 194 6.50 0.27 -7.30
N ARG A 195 7.33 1.18 -7.79
CA ARG A 195 7.01 2.62 -7.93
C ARG A 195 6.24 2.96 -9.20
N GLN A 196 5.94 1.98 -10.05
CA GLN A 196 5.31 2.19 -11.35
C GLN A 196 3.99 1.42 -11.43
N SER A 197 3.06 1.88 -12.26
CA SER A 197 1.89 1.07 -12.59
C SER A 197 2.32 -0.14 -13.41
N VAL A 198 1.75 -1.30 -13.10
CA VAL A 198 2.06 -2.58 -13.75
C VAL A 198 0.78 -3.17 -14.30
N ALA A 199 0.83 -3.64 -15.55
CA ALA A 199 -0.28 -4.35 -16.16
C ALA A 199 -0.13 -5.85 -15.93
N PHE A 200 -1.22 -6.48 -15.53
CA PHE A 200 -1.32 -7.89 -15.24
C PHE A 200 -2.37 -8.52 -16.14
N ASN A 201 -2.08 -9.69 -16.68
CA ASN A 201 -3.06 -10.59 -17.26
C ASN A 201 -2.93 -11.95 -16.56
N ILE A 202 -3.96 -12.32 -15.80
CA ILE A 202 -4.04 -13.58 -15.07
C ILE A 202 -5.19 -14.40 -15.65
N ASN A 203 -4.83 -15.43 -16.40
CA ASN A 203 -5.75 -16.30 -17.14
C ASN A 203 -6.83 -15.55 -17.94
N GLY A 204 -6.42 -14.51 -18.68
CA GLY A 204 -7.30 -13.68 -19.49
C GLY A 204 -7.92 -12.49 -18.74
N GLN A 205 -7.95 -12.49 -17.40
CA GLN A 205 -8.38 -11.33 -16.63
C GLN A 205 -7.26 -10.28 -16.60
N THR A 206 -7.52 -9.11 -17.19
CA THR A 206 -6.52 -8.02 -17.26
C THR A 206 -6.83 -6.92 -16.27
N SER A 207 -5.82 -6.41 -15.57
CA SER A 207 -5.93 -5.23 -14.70
C SER A 207 -4.62 -4.45 -14.65
N ILE A 208 -4.71 -3.13 -14.48
CA ILE A 208 -3.56 -2.26 -14.23
C ILE A 208 -3.57 -1.90 -12.75
N ILE A 209 -2.50 -2.27 -12.05
CA ILE A 209 -2.36 -2.01 -10.62
C ILE A 209 -1.37 -0.86 -10.43
N GLY A 210 -1.82 0.20 -9.77
CA GLY A 210 -0.97 1.36 -9.45
C GLY A 210 0.15 1.04 -8.44
N PRO A 211 1.13 1.95 -8.28
CA PRO A 211 2.23 1.78 -7.34
C PRO A 211 1.74 1.56 -5.90
N GLY A 212 2.27 0.53 -5.24
CA GLY A 212 1.92 0.20 -3.85
C GLY A 212 0.49 -0.33 -3.64
N LYS A 213 -0.28 -0.53 -4.72
CA LYS A 213 -1.66 -1.01 -4.66
C LYS A 213 -1.73 -2.53 -4.84
N SER A 214 -2.88 -3.08 -4.47
CA SER A 214 -3.21 -4.49 -4.61
C SER A 214 -4.51 -4.68 -5.39
N PHE A 215 -4.69 -5.85 -5.99
CA PHE A 215 -5.93 -6.25 -6.66
C PHE A 215 -6.15 -7.75 -6.48
N ILE A 216 -7.41 -8.17 -6.37
CA ILE A 216 -7.77 -9.57 -6.20
C ILE A 216 -8.36 -10.10 -7.51
N PHE A 217 -7.63 -10.98 -8.17
CA PHE A 217 -8.10 -11.69 -9.36
C PHE A 217 -8.90 -12.93 -8.96
N SER A 218 -9.87 -13.28 -9.78
CA SER A 218 -10.66 -14.51 -9.65
C SER A 218 -10.56 -15.29 -10.97
N PRO A 219 -9.34 -15.74 -11.35
CA PRO A 219 -9.13 -16.39 -12.63
C PRO A 219 -9.91 -17.70 -12.68
N LYS A 220 -10.58 -17.97 -13.81
CA LYS A 220 -11.22 -19.27 -14.04
C LYS A 220 -10.12 -20.29 -14.29
N LYS A 221 -9.92 -21.25 -13.39
CA LYS A 221 -8.99 -22.38 -13.55
C LYS A 221 -9.77 -23.58 -14.11
N LYS A 222 -9.19 -24.32 -15.06
CA LYS A 222 -9.66 -25.66 -15.43
C LYS A 222 -8.89 -26.69 -14.60
N ASP A 223 -9.52 -27.80 -14.26
CA ASP A 223 -8.90 -28.84 -13.44
C ASP A 223 -7.59 -29.34 -14.07
N GLY A 224 -6.55 -29.47 -13.24
CA GLY A 224 -5.21 -29.89 -13.66
C GLY A 224 -4.37 -28.83 -14.40
N GLU A 225 -4.94 -27.69 -14.80
CA GLU A 225 -4.20 -26.62 -15.48
C GLU A 225 -3.63 -25.58 -14.50
N GLY A 226 -2.40 -25.13 -14.76
CA GLY A 226 -1.82 -23.99 -14.06
C GLY A 226 -2.40 -22.66 -14.55
N ILE A 227 -2.20 -21.61 -13.77
CA ILE A 227 -2.73 -20.27 -14.07
C ILE A 227 -1.68 -19.47 -14.83
N THR A 228 -2.01 -19.08 -16.06
CA THR A 228 -1.12 -18.24 -16.86
C THR A 228 -1.08 -16.84 -16.26
N CYS A 229 0.11 -16.38 -15.89
CA CYS A 229 0.38 -15.05 -15.38
C CYS A 229 1.32 -14.31 -16.33
N GLN A 230 0.85 -13.21 -16.89
CA GLN A 230 1.64 -12.28 -17.69
C GLN A 230 1.70 -10.92 -17.00
N ILE A 231 2.89 -10.31 -17.03
CA ILE A 231 3.13 -8.99 -16.49
C ILE A 231 3.77 -8.14 -17.58
N ALA A 232 3.27 -6.92 -17.73
CA ALA A 232 3.78 -5.94 -18.67
C ALA A 232 4.15 -4.63 -17.96
N LYS A 233 5.25 -4.03 -18.41
CA LYS A 233 5.68 -2.70 -17.99
C LYS A 233 5.38 -1.66 -19.07
N ARG A 234 5.24 -0.40 -18.67
CA ARG A 234 5.04 0.70 -19.61
C ARG A 234 6.39 1.22 -20.11
N ILE A 235 6.62 1.15 -21.42
CA ILE A 235 7.83 1.65 -22.09
C ILE A 235 7.40 2.58 -23.21
N LYS A 236 7.81 3.86 -23.16
CA LYS A 236 7.46 4.88 -24.17
C LYS A 236 5.94 4.88 -24.49
N GLY A 237 5.11 4.86 -23.45
CA GLY A 237 3.65 4.88 -23.57
C GLY A 237 2.98 3.52 -23.86
N LYS A 238 3.72 2.50 -24.32
CA LYS A 238 3.19 1.18 -24.69
C LYS A 238 3.40 0.15 -23.58
N TRP A 239 2.46 -0.79 -23.44
CA TRP A 239 2.63 -1.95 -22.56
C TRP A 239 3.47 -3.01 -23.25
N VAL A 240 4.58 -3.39 -22.62
CA VAL A 240 5.50 -4.41 -23.13
C VAL A 240 5.58 -5.53 -22.11
N ALA A 241 5.19 -6.73 -22.53
CA ALA A 241 5.28 -7.93 -21.72
C ALA A 241 6.75 -8.17 -21.31
N CYS A 242 6.99 -8.37 -20.02
CA CYS A 242 8.32 -8.60 -19.47
C CYS A 242 8.41 -9.85 -18.59
N TYR A 243 7.27 -10.48 -18.29
CA TYR A 243 7.20 -11.75 -17.58
C TYR A 243 5.99 -12.54 -18.11
N LYS A 244 6.18 -13.83 -18.33
CA LYS A 244 5.12 -14.80 -18.62
C LYS A 244 5.50 -16.10 -17.94
N ASN A 245 4.61 -16.62 -17.10
CA ASN A 245 4.80 -17.90 -16.44
C ASN A 245 3.46 -18.59 -16.21
N ILE A 246 3.49 -19.90 -15.97
CA ILE A 246 2.35 -20.70 -15.55
C ILE A 246 2.55 -21.02 -14.07
N ILE A 247 1.61 -20.61 -13.23
CA ILE A 247 1.64 -20.83 -11.79
C ILE A 247 0.75 -22.02 -11.49
N SER A 248 1.36 -23.15 -11.11
CA SER A 248 0.62 -24.30 -10.59
C SER A 248 0.21 -24.01 -9.15
N LEU A 249 -1.09 -24.09 -8.87
CA LEU A 249 -1.62 -23.93 -7.53
C LEU A 249 -2.16 -25.24 -7.00
N PRO A 250 -1.79 -25.63 -5.77
CA PRO A 250 -2.54 -26.62 -5.02
C PRO A 250 -4.00 -26.20 -4.91
N ASP A 251 -4.89 -27.17 -4.95
CA ASP A 251 -6.30 -26.91 -4.73
C ASP A 251 -6.52 -26.36 -3.31
N ASP A 252 -7.53 -25.51 -3.15
CA ASP A 252 -7.84 -24.78 -1.92
C ASP A 252 -6.77 -23.80 -1.40
N SER A 253 -5.66 -23.60 -2.11
CA SER A 253 -4.63 -22.65 -1.68
C SER A 253 -5.07 -21.19 -1.82
N ARG A 254 -4.63 -20.36 -0.87
CA ARG A 254 -4.72 -18.90 -0.94
C ARG A 254 -3.40 -18.38 -1.46
N THR A 255 -3.42 -17.69 -2.58
CA THR A 255 -2.19 -17.28 -3.25
C THR A 255 -2.04 -15.77 -3.28
N MET A 256 -0.84 -15.31 -2.94
CA MET A 256 -0.43 -13.93 -3.11
C MET A 256 0.74 -13.85 -4.08
N LEU A 257 0.62 -12.99 -5.09
CA LEU A 257 1.68 -12.66 -6.04
C LEU A 257 2.28 -11.30 -5.64
N LEU A 258 3.56 -11.30 -5.28
CA LEU A 258 4.31 -10.08 -5.02
C LEU A 258 5.11 -9.71 -6.26
N VAL A 259 4.94 -8.47 -6.73
CA VAL A 259 5.76 -7.90 -7.82
C VAL A 259 6.53 -6.72 -7.30
N TYR A 260 7.86 -6.80 -7.37
CA TYR A 260 8.74 -5.78 -6.82
C TYR A 260 9.94 -5.50 -7.73
N ASP A 261 10.51 -4.31 -7.60
CA ASP A 261 11.78 -3.93 -8.21
C ASP A 261 12.75 -3.55 -7.09
N PRO A 262 13.73 -4.41 -6.75
CA PRO A 262 14.73 -4.11 -5.73
C PRO A 262 15.52 -2.84 -6.04
N ALA A 263 15.80 -2.60 -7.32
CA ALA A 263 16.69 -1.53 -7.76
C ALA A 263 15.94 -0.21 -8.05
N ASN A 264 14.61 -0.24 -8.16
CA ASN A 264 13.75 0.90 -8.48
C ASN A 264 14.29 1.76 -9.64
N LYS A 265 14.81 1.11 -10.68
CA LYS A 265 15.43 1.79 -11.83
C LYS A 265 14.34 2.32 -12.77
N SER A 266 14.68 3.32 -13.59
CA SER A 266 13.79 3.87 -14.62
C SER A 266 13.29 2.81 -15.60
N SER A 267 14.11 1.80 -15.91
CA SER A 267 13.71 0.55 -16.55
C SER A 267 13.67 -0.56 -15.50
N PRO A 268 12.52 -0.83 -14.89
CA PRO A 268 12.46 -1.75 -13.76
C PRO A 268 12.70 -3.19 -14.23
N ARG A 269 13.37 -3.95 -13.35
CA ARG A 269 13.50 -5.40 -13.43
C ARG A 269 12.58 -6.02 -12.40
N TYR A 270 11.37 -6.36 -12.83
CA TYR A 270 10.38 -6.95 -11.94
C TYR A 270 10.84 -8.34 -11.50
N ASN A 271 10.83 -8.53 -10.18
CA ASN A 271 10.92 -9.81 -9.53
C ASN A 271 9.51 -10.21 -9.11
N VAL A 272 9.20 -11.48 -9.29
CA VAL A 272 7.87 -12.03 -9.07
C VAL A 272 7.99 -13.17 -8.08
N GLN A 273 7.27 -13.06 -6.96
CA GLN A 273 7.24 -14.10 -5.94
C GLN A 273 5.82 -14.58 -5.72
N VAL A 274 5.63 -15.90 -5.76
CA VAL A 274 4.37 -16.56 -5.46
C VAL A 274 4.42 -17.04 -4.03
N LEU A 275 3.46 -16.63 -3.22
CA LEU A 275 3.32 -17.04 -1.83
C LEU A 275 2.04 -17.85 -1.68
N ASN A 276 2.17 -19.08 -1.17
CA ASN A 276 1.04 -19.91 -0.76
C ASN A 276 0.81 -19.67 0.73
N LEU A 277 -0.32 -19.07 1.05
CA LEU A 277 -0.75 -18.72 2.39
C LEU A 277 -1.54 -19.93 2.92
N ARG A 278 -0.90 -20.73 3.79
CA ARG A 278 -1.56 -21.81 4.53
C ARG A 278 -2.24 -21.24 5.78
#